data_AF-A0AA47IKI0-F1
#
_entry.id   AF-A0AA47IKI0-F1
#
_cell.length_a   1.000
_cell.length_b   1.000
_cell.length_c   1.000
_cell.angle_alpha   90.00
_cell.angle_beta   90.00
_cell.angle_gamma   90.00
#
_symmetry.space_group_name_H-M   'P 1'
#
loop_
_entity.id
_entity.type
_entity.pdbx_description
1 polymer ?
#
loop_
_entity_poly.entity_id
_entity_poly.type
_entity_poly.pdbx_seq_one_letter_code
_entity_poly.pdbx_strand_id
1 'polypeptide(L)'
;MFVASARAVKLGHEMMPNRQFGALYAMSELYPATCKPKDVFHRLQERRENWYVIDIMGRGYYLRYAKEIWRRRGVKEIIFADGDEEILREGQLYFISFSYYRSNTTKVGDDWFNVDGSTNQYLKETPWDGQLIPWDFVTS
;
A
#
# COMPACT_ATOMS: atom_id res chain seq x y z
N MET A 1 1.49 -13.65 -6.68
CA MET A 1 2.60 -12.79 -6.21
C MET A 1 2.86 -12.95 -4.71
N PHE A 2 1.89 -12.73 -3.82
CA PHE A 2 2.12 -12.79 -2.35
C PHE A 2 2.67 -14.13 -1.86
N VAL A 3 2.05 -15.25 -2.24
CA VAL A 3 2.53 -16.60 -1.88
C VAL A 3 3.95 -16.85 -2.38
N ALA A 4 4.29 -16.38 -3.59
CA ALA A 4 5.64 -16.50 -4.13
C ALA A 4 6.66 -15.68 -3.32
N SER A 5 6.31 -14.44 -2.95
CA SER A 5 7.14 -13.62 -2.07
C SER A 5 7.37 -14.31 -0.73
N ALA A 6 6.31 -14.84 -0.12
CA ALA A 6 6.38 -15.51 1.16
C ALA A 6 7.24 -16.78 1.11
N ARG A 7 7.16 -17.57 0.02
CA ARG A 7 8.07 -18.69 -0.23
C ARG A 7 9.52 -18.24 -0.39
N ALA A 8 9.76 -17.13 -1.07
CA ALA A 8 11.12 -16.59 -1.24
C ALA A 8 11.72 -16.12 0.09
N VAL A 9 10.91 -15.48 0.94
CA VAL A 9 11.30 -15.12 2.31
C VAL A 9 11.64 -16.38 3.10
N LYS A 10 10.73 -17.36 3.16
CA LYS A 10 10.95 -18.63 3.87
C LYS A 10 12.24 -19.34 3.43
N LEU A 11 12.44 -19.49 2.12
CA LEU A 11 13.66 -20.07 1.58
C LEU A 11 14.90 -19.25 1.97
N GLY A 12 14.80 -17.93 1.95
CA GLY A 12 15.84 -17.02 2.41
C GLY A 12 16.25 -17.28 3.87
N HIS A 13 15.29 -17.56 4.75
CA HIS A 13 15.57 -17.92 6.15
C HIS A 13 16.31 -19.24 6.30
N GLU A 14 15.92 -20.25 5.53
CA GLU A 14 16.55 -21.56 5.52
C GLU A 14 18.00 -21.49 5.02
N MET A 15 18.23 -20.72 3.96
CA MET A 15 19.55 -20.59 3.33
C MET A 15 20.48 -19.62 4.07
N MET A 16 19.92 -18.55 4.65
CA MET A 16 20.69 -17.47 5.28
C MET A 16 20.09 -17.09 6.63
N PRO A 17 20.41 -17.88 7.69
CA PRO A 17 19.96 -17.60 9.04
C PRO A 17 20.39 -16.18 9.48
N ASN A 18 19.52 -15.50 10.24
CA ASN A 18 19.73 -14.14 10.76
C ASN A 18 19.77 -13.01 9.72
N ARG A 19 19.33 -13.24 8.47
CA ARG A 19 19.12 -12.17 7.49
C ARG A 19 17.69 -11.65 7.53
N GLN A 20 17.54 -10.38 7.13
CA GLN A 20 16.26 -9.70 7.04
C GLN A 20 15.85 -9.58 5.58
N PHE A 21 14.59 -9.92 5.29
CA PHE A 21 14.02 -9.82 3.95
C PHE A 21 12.88 -8.81 3.98
N GLY A 22 12.91 -7.88 3.04
CA GLY A 22 11.93 -6.82 2.92
C GLY A 22 11.45 -6.67 1.48
N ALA A 23 10.46 -5.80 1.30
CA ALA A 23 9.96 -5.42 -0.01
C ALA A 23 10.01 -3.90 -0.17
N LEU A 24 10.21 -3.44 -1.42
CA LEU A 24 10.07 -2.05 -1.79
C LEU A 24 8.61 -1.75 -2.12
N TYR A 25 8.05 -0.77 -1.44
CA TYR A 25 6.71 -0.28 -1.67
C TYR A 25 6.71 1.14 -2.24
N ALA A 26 6.05 1.35 -3.38
CA ALA A 26 5.89 2.68 -3.93
C ALA A 26 4.76 3.40 -3.17
N MET A 27 5.13 4.34 -2.30
CA MET A 27 4.19 5.04 -1.43
C MET A 27 4.15 6.53 -1.76
N SER A 28 2.94 7.05 -1.86
CA SER A 28 2.66 8.49 -1.86
C SER A 28 1.67 8.77 -0.73
N GLU A 29 1.95 9.80 0.07
CA GLU A 29 1.00 10.19 1.13
C GLU A 29 -0.24 10.84 0.50
N LEU A 30 -1.42 10.55 1.06
CA LEU A 30 -2.69 10.91 0.46
C LEU A 30 -3.51 11.78 1.41
N TYR A 31 -3.69 13.03 1.02
CA TYR A 31 -4.46 14.02 1.75
C TYR A 31 -5.88 14.16 1.19
N PRO A 32 -6.90 14.44 2.02
CA PRO A 32 -8.19 14.83 1.50
C PRO A 32 -8.08 16.23 0.88
N ALA A 33 -8.65 16.44 -0.30
CA ALA A 33 -8.60 17.74 -0.99
C ALA A 33 -9.39 18.83 -0.25
N THR A 34 -10.38 18.44 0.56
CA THR A 34 -11.15 19.37 1.42
C THR A 34 -11.47 18.74 2.78
N CYS A 35 -11.90 19.56 3.74
CA CYS A 35 -12.37 19.10 5.05
C CYS A 35 -13.79 18.49 5.03
N LYS A 36 -14.41 18.33 3.86
CA LYS A 36 -15.74 17.71 3.76
C LYS A 36 -15.65 16.27 4.27
N PRO A 37 -16.57 15.82 5.15
CA PRO A 37 -16.51 14.46 5.72
C PRO A 37 -16.43 13.35 4.66
N LYS A 38 -17.09 13.56 3.53
CA LYS A 38 -17.08 12.64 2.39
C LYS A 38 -15.69 12.48 1.75
N ASP A 39 -14.91 13.57 1.64
CA ASP A 39 -13.57 13.55 1.05
C ASP A 39 -12.56 12.94 2.03
N VAL A 40 -12.73 13.22 3.33
CA VAL A 40 -11.97 12.56 4.40
C VAL A 40 -12.20 11.05 4.40
N PHE A 41 -13.47 10.61 4.30
CA PHE A 41 -13.81 9.20 4.25
C PHE A 41 -13.30 8.53 2.97
N HIS A 42 -13.40 9.20 1.83
CA HIS A 42 -12.85 8.72 0.57
C HIS A 42 -11.34 8.46 0.68
N ARG A 43 -10.57 9.43 1.22
CA ARG A 43 -9.14 9.25 1.49
C ARG A 43 -8.83 8.04 2.34
N LEU A 44 -9.62 7.77 3.40
CA LEU A 44 -9.42 6.59 4.26
C LEU A 44 -9.61 5.28 3.49
N GLN A 45 -10.58 5.26 2.58
CA GLN A 45 -10.87 4.10 1.75
C GLN A 45 -9.78 3.86 0.70
N GLU A 46 -9.27 4.91 0.09
CA GLU A 46 -8.14 4.83 -0.84
C GLU A 46 -6.84 4.43 -0.15
N ARG A 47 -6.59 4.92 1.06
CA ARG A 47 -5.42 4.53 1.85
C ARG A 47 -5.41 3.03 2.16
N ARG A 48 -6.58 2.44 2.47
CA ARG A 48 -6.71 0.98 2.64
C ARG A 48 -6.39 0.21 1.36
N GLU A 49 -6.78 0.74 0.21
CA GLU A 49 -6.46 0.13 -1.09
C GLU A 49 -4.96 0.27 -1.42
N ASN A 50 -4.35 1.39 -1.05
CA ASN A 50 -2.91 1.61 -1.16
C ASN A 50 -2.15 0.57 -0.31
N TRP A 51 -2.50 0.43 0.97
CA TRP A 51 -1.81 -0.48 1.88
C TRP A 51 -2.07 -1.95 1.62
N TYR A 52 -3.13 -2.30 0.89
CA TYR A 52 -3.58 -3.68 0.68
C TYR A 52 -2.44 -4.68 0.39
N VAL A 53 -1.55 -4.35 -0.55
CA VAL A 53 -0.42 -5.21 -0.93
C VAL A 53 0.56 -5.39 0.23
N ILE A 54 1.01 -4.29 0.80
CA ILE A 54 2.09 -4.31 1.79
C ILE A 54 1.62 -4.85 3.14
N ASP A 55 0.36 -4.62 3.49
CA ASP A 55 -0.26 -5.17 4.68
C ASP A 55 -0.34 -6.71 4.60
N ILE A 56 -0.65 -7.29 3.43
CA ILE A 56 -0.64 -8.75 3.24
C ILE A 56 0.77 -9.30 3.37
N MET A 57 1.77 -8.66 2.76
CA MET A 57 3.15 -9.14 2.79
C MET A 57 3.82 -8.97 4.16
N GLY A 58 3.54 -7.86 4.85
CA GLY A 58 4.09 -7.58 6.18
C GLY A 58 3.40 -8.37 7.29
N ARG A 59 2.08 -8.57 7.21
CA ARG A 59 1.30 -9.28 8.25
C ARG A 59 1.04 -10.75 7.92
N GLY A 60 1.26 -11.20 6.70
CA GLY A 60 1.11 -12.60 6.30
C GLY A 60 -0.34 -13.09 6.22
N TYR A 61 -1.32 -12.20 6.07
CA TYR A 61 -2.72 -12.56 5.85
C TYR A 61 -3.51 -11.41 5.22
N TYR A 62 -4.68 -11.74 4.64
CA TYR A 62 -5.60 -10.74 4.11
C TYR A 62 -6.44 -10.10 5.23
N LEU A 63 -6.31 -8.78 5.41
CA LEU A 63 -7.04 -8.07 6.46
C LEU A 63 -8.54 -8.03 6.20
N ARG A 64 -9.32 -7.74 7.24
CA ARG A 64 -10.78 -7.66 7.18
C ARG A 64 -11.30 -6.73 6.08
N TYR A 65 -10.60 -5.64 5.79
CA TYR A 65 -11.00 -4.68 4.76
C TYR A 65 -10.78 -5.20 3.33
N ALA A 66 -9.99 -6.27 3.13
CA ALA A 66 -9.73 -6.89 1.82
C ALA A 66 -11.03 -7.30 1.11
N LYS A 67 -11.95 -7.94 1.85
CA LYS A 67 -13.26 -8.37 1.33
C LYS A 67 -14.09 -7.20 0.80
N GLU A 68 -14.01 -6.04 1.46
CA GLU A 68 -14.72 -4.84 1.02
C GLU A 68 -14.06 -4.23 -0.22
N ILE A 69 -12.73 -4.28 -0.33
CA ILE A 69 -12.03 -3.89 -1.57
C ILE A 69 -12.47 -4.79 -2.72
N TRP A 70 -12.49 -6.11 -2.53
CA TRP A 70 -12.91 -7.08 -3.54
C TRP A 70 -14.32 -6.80 -4.03
N ARG A 71 -15.26 -6.61 -3.09
CA ARG A 71 -16.66 -6.29 -3.40
C ARG A 71 -16.79 -5.02 -4.24
N ARG A 72 -16.06 -3.95 -3.88
CA ARG A 72 -16.07 -2.68 -4.62
C ARG A 72 -15.43 -2.78 -6.00
N ARG A 73 -14.42 -3.64 -6.17
CA ARG A 73 -13.72 -3.90 -7.43
C ARG A 73 -14.38 -4.99 -8.28
N GLY A 74 -15.50 -5.56 -7.85
CA GLY A 74 -16.20 -6.63 -8.57
C GLY A 74 -15.52 -8.00 -8.53
N VAL A 75 -14.56 -8.20 -7.62
CA VAL A 75 -13.91 -9.49 -7.39
C VAL A 75 -14.82 -10.36 -6.54
N LYS A 76 -15.27 -11.48 -7.10
CA LYS A 76 -16.20 -12.41 -6.43
C LYS A 76 -15.52 -13.24 -5.35
N GLU A 77 -14.34 -13.76 -5.65
CA GLU A 77 -13.54 -14.57 -4.72
C GLU A 77 -12.06 -14.55 -5.12
N ILE A 78 -11.20 -14.85 -4.15
CA ILE A 78 -9.79 -15.18 -4.36
C ILE A 78 -9.65 -16.66 -4.05
N ILE A 79 -9.06 -17.41 -4.97
CA ILE A 79 -8.82 -18.84 -4.81
C ILE A 79 -7.56 -19.01 -3.97
N PHE A 80 -7.67 -19.76 -2.87
CA PHE A 80 -6.53 -20.18 -2.05
C PHE A 80 -6.30 -21.66 -2.27
N ALA A 81 -5.06 -22.04 -2.56
CA ALA A 81 -4.65 -23.44 -2.51
C ALA A 81 -4.41 -23.86 -1.06
N ASP A 82 -4.47 -25.17 -0.81
CA ASP A 82 -4.15 -25.73 0.50
C ASP A 82 -2.74 -25.30 0.94
N GLY A 83 -2.64 -24.73 2.13
CA GLY A 83 -1.39 -24.25 2.72
C GLY A 83 -0.98 -22.82 2.33
N ASP A 84 -1.70 -22.14 1.42
CA ASP A 84 -1.35 -20.75 1.04
C ASP A 84 -1.38 -19.80 2.24
N GLU A 85 -2.36 -19.94 3.13
CA GLU A 85 -2.47 -19.11 4.33
C GLU A 85 -1.28 -19.32 5.28
N GLU A 86 -0.82 -20.56 5.43
CA GLU A 86 0.33 -20.86 6.29
C GLU A 86 1.62 -20.31 5.68
N ILE A 87 1.80 -20.50 4.37
CA ILE A 87 2.93 -19.92 3.64
C ILE A 87 2.99 -18.41 3.83
N LEU A 88 1.86 -17.70 3.72
CA LEU A 88 1.81 -16.25 3.92
C LEU A 88 2.23 -15.84 5.34
N ARG A 89 1.81 -16.60 6.36
CA ARG A 89 2.18 -16.33 7.76
C ARG A 89 3.67 -16.58 8.02
N GLU A 90 4.21 -17.66 7.48
CA GLU A 90 5.63 -18.01 7.63
C GLU A 90 6.56 -17.05 6.86
N GLY A 91 6.08 -16.47 5.76
CA GLY A 91 6.87 -15.61 4.87
C GLY A 91 6.65 -14.10 5.06
N GLN A 92 6.39 -13.65 6.29
CA GLN A 92 6.24 -12.23 6.63
C GLN A 92 7.52 -11.43 6.37
N LEU A 93 7.37 -10.19 5.87
CA LEU A 93 8.49 -9.28 5.71
C LEU A 93 9.02 -8.78 7.06
N TYR A 94 10.33 -8.61 7.16
CA TYR A 94 11.01 -8.05 8.33
C TYR A 94 10.97 -6.53 8.35
N PHE A 95 11.06 -5.93 7.17
CA PHE A 95 11.00 -4.50 6.99
C PHE A 95 10.32 -4.19 5.66
N ILE A 96 9.78 -2.98 5.58
CA ILE A 96 9.21 -2.42 4.37
C ILE A 96 10.10 -1.24 4.02
N SER A 97 10.78 -1.31 2.88
CA SER A 97 11.37 -0.13 2.28
C SER A 97 10.31 0.55 1.43
N PHE A 98 10.42 1.85 1.25
CA PHE A 98 9.49 2.57 0.40
C PHE A 98 10.20 3.63 -0.42
N SER A 99 9.69 3.86 -1.63
CA SER A 99 10.05 5.01 -2.44
C SER A 99 9.01 6.09 -2.25
N TYR A 100 9.44 7.31 -1.97
CA TYR A 100 8.57 8.47 -1.76
C TYR A 100 9.06 9.63 -2.63
N TYR A 101 8.17 10.14 -3.47
CA TYR A 101 8.48 11.23 -4.40
C TYR A 101 7.62 12.46 -4.15
N ARG A 102 6.31 12.24 -3.92
CA ARG A 102 5.33 13.29 -3.71
C ARG A 102 4.18 12.81 -2.81
N SER A 103 3.34 13.75 -2.40
CA SER A 103 2.05 13.58 -1.75
C SER A 103 0.99 14.03 -2.75
N ASN A 104 -0.21 13.49 -2.57
CA ASN A 104 -1.35 13.72 -3.45
C ASN A 104 -2.55 14.14 -2.64
N THR A 105 -3.51 14.77 -3.31
CA THR A 105 -4.84 15.03 -2.77
C THR A 105 -5.89 14.17 -3.46
N THR A 106 -6.96 13.85 -2.74
CA THR A 106 -8.10 13.09 -3.26
C THR A 106 -9.43 13.61 -2.74
N LYS A 107 -10.49 13.45 -3.53
CA LYS A 107 -11.87 13.79 -3.17
C LYS A 107 -12.84 12.77 -3.77
N VAL A 108 -14.08 12.80 -3.28
CA VAL A 108 -15.13 11.95 -3.84
C VAL A 108 -15.30 12.21 -5.34
N GLY A 109 -15.18 11.13 -6.12
CA GLY A 109 -15.33 11.15 -7.57
C GLY A 109 -14.00 11.07 -8.32
N ASP A 110 -12.87 11.18 -7.62
CA ASP A 110 -11.56 10.91 -8.20
C ASP A 110 -11.37 9.40 -8.41
N ASP A 111 -10.58 9.05 -9.43
CA ASP A 111 -10.15 7.67 -9.68
C ASP A 111 -8.99 7.29 -8.75
N TRP A 112 -8.99 6.05 -8.28
CA TRP A 112 -7.93 5.56 -7.41
C TRP A 112 -6.62 5.32 -8.18
N PHE A 113 -5.51 5.85 -7.64
CA PHE A 113 -4.16 5.53 -8.10
C PHE A 113 -3.18 5.50 -6.91
N ASN A 114 -2.20 4.59 -6.95
CA ASN A 114 -1.33 4.35 -5.78
C ASN A 114 -0.20 5.39 -5.61
N VAL A 115 0.26 6.00 -6.72
CA VAL A 115 1.35 6.99 -6.77
C VAL A 115 0.94 8.29 -7.48
N ASP A 116 -0.31 8.40 -7.87
CA ASP A 116 -0.85 9.53 -8.65
C ASP A 116 -2.13 10.03 -7.98
N GLY A 117 -2.52 11.25 -8.30
CA GLY A 117 -3.67 11.92 -7.72
C GLY A 117 -3.62 13.42 -7.95
N SER A 118 -4.65 14.11 -7.46
CA SER A 118 -4.78 15.55 -7.64
C SER A 118 -3.65 16.31 -6.96
N THR A 119 -3.17 17.38 -7.58
CA THR A 119 -2.11 18.23 -7.05
C THR A 119 -2.57 18.96 -5.78
N ASN A 120 -1.67 19.07 -4.80
CA ASN A 120 -1.90 19.90 -3.62
C ASN A 120 -1.57 21.37 -3.93
N GLN A 121 -2.58 22.24 -3.96
CA GLN A 121 -2.40 23.68 -4.23
C GLN A 121 -1.42 24.41 -3.30
N TYR A 122 -1.09 23.82 -2.15
CA TYR A 122 -0.16 24.39 -1.17
C TYR A 122 1.31 24.02 -1.40
N LEU A 123 1.59 23.10 -2.33
CA LEU A 123 2.95 22.63 -2.62
C LEU A 123 3.48 23.21 -3.92
N LYS A 124 4.79 23.46 -3.97
CA LYS A 124 5.49 23.94 -5.18
C LYS A 124 5.82 22.78 -6.09
N GLU A 125 5.59 22.93 -7.39
CA GLU A 125 5.86 21.89 -8.38
C GLU A 125 7.30 21.93 -8.91
N THR A 126 7.83 20.76 -9.24
CA THR A 126 9.08 20.62 -9.98
C THR A 126 8.82 20.72 -11.49
N PRO A 127 9.84 21.03 -12.31
CA PRO A 127 9.70 21.03 -13.78
C PRO A 127 9.46 19.65 -14.42
N TRP A 128 9.60 18.55 -13.65
CA TRP A 128 9.60 17.17 -14.14
C TRP A 128 8.67 16.29 -13.30
N ASP A 129 7.36 16.60 -13.31
CA ASP A 129 6.28 15.73 -12.80
C ASP A 129 5.87 15.82 -11.32
N GLY A 130 6.10 16.98 -10.69
CA GLY A 130 5.24 17.43 -9.61
C GLY A 130 5.84 17.46 -8.22
N GLN A 131 5.28 18.40 -7.47
CA GLN A 131 5.33 18.68 -6.04
C GLN A 131 6.58 18.27 -5.23
N LEU A 132 7.33 19.28 -4.81
CA LEU A 132 8.48 19.21 -3.89
C LEU A 132 8.04 19.13 -2.43
N ILE A 133 8.67 18.23 -1.66
CA ILE A 133 8.24 17.88 -0.31
C ILE A 133 9.41 17.81 0.65
N PRO A 134 9.69 18.89 1.40
CA PRO A 134 10.57 18.79 2.56
C PRO A 134 9.81 18.33 3.83
N TRP A 135 8.52 18.62 3.97
CA TRP A 135 7.81 18.53 5.27
C TRP A 135 6.85 17.33 5.44
N ASP A 136 6.30 16.73 4.36
CA ASP A 136 5.31 15.65 4.51
C ASP A 136 5.90 14.30 4.99
N PHE A 137 7.23 14.11 4.88
CA PHE A 137 7.92 12.89 5.35
C PHE A 137 7.71 12.60 6.84
N VAL A 138 7.37 13.61 7.65
CA VAL A 138 7.13 13.45 9.09
C VAL A 138 5.72 12.89 9.39
N THR A 139 4.81 12.91 8.41
CA THR A 139 3.40 12.51 8.60
C THR A 139 3.06 11.10 8.10
N SER A 140 3.98 10.48 7.35
CA SER A 140 3.87 9.13 6.78
C SER A 140 4.26 8.02 7.74
#